data_AF-A0A7Y8HTH0-F1
#
_entry.id   AF-A0A7Y8HTH0-F1
#
_cell.length_a   1.000
_cell.length_b   1.000
_cell.length_c   1.000
_cell.angle_alpha   90.00
_cell.angle_beta   90.00
_cell.angle_gamma   90.00
#
_symmetry.space_group_name_H-M   'P 1'
#
loop_
_entity.id
_entity.type
_entity.pdbx_description
1 polymer ?
#
loop_
_entity_poly.entity_id
_entity_poly.type
_entity_poly.pdbx_seq_one_letter_code
_entity_poly.pdbx_strand_id
1 'polypeptide(L)'
;MPSDPSRAALTTPGHLRFSTNFPFVQDLEQAGGRVVRQPTGHLVFYRSDGRRFLATDPEGNPLHECEWGTDVTGNVRLCRARVRLDWNHWVGLKPAGLLNETSLNLTSKPGWQGLKADDLRAMAAQALRVTIEDVRFFYRDEDLLIEPSGRATIRQRKDALYVLQDGGFERVRFMSCMGAMTWSSIDFLPVVELFKSLLPGTGSGVFELIRGLYDDQNEGKPSSRPLRYRGIPPYPSEAAFRLFSNFFTPQAPGGNDPFTLFMNREQSGQVVWLPAASTPVRYFYQRPGGCLTFQDSKLLKVTVASDSSGLSYMNSQGRRFVPYDRSAEIVGEQVIVKDRDRETTLAVPLPQGSLRETGGPVSISPVDWRSVFVQGVPTILPADAYGAVLLYPEDASEISECPAQPFVADYIQDIGEQDREIGTVLSRAEHVLIDNGDAVVATCITFDRLRDYTVLVRRPAYAQKQAQHLWSVCAELQRWDWLSHIRFVSDGEACKQGAHDSYDLIYHWVPYDSADLPNSLANRMKMISQMLLRGGHAFVIGPAQLGPHGVSQGLHICWEELVERLHTFRMHRTILPKARLRAGLTLFHMKKV
;
A
#
# COMPACT_ATOMS: atom_id res chain seq x y z
N MET A 1 -14.81 -22.19 32.82
CA MET A 1 -15.76 -21.16 32.36
C MET A 1 -15.08 -20.44 31.20
N PRO A 2 -15.64 -20.38 29.99
CA PRO A 2 -15.15 -19.42 29.00
C PRO A 2 -15.26 -18.03 29.62
N SER A 3 -14.20 -17.23 29.55
CA SER A 3 -14.24 -15.83 29.98
C SER A 3 -15.33 -15.11 29.21
N ASP A 4 -16.16 -14.30 29.88
CA ASP A 4 -17.11 -13.39 29.22
C ASP A 4 -16.37 -12.61 28.13
N PRO A 5 -16.72 -12.76 26.83
CA PRO A 5 -16.02 -12.10 25.74
C PRO A 5 -16.00 -10.57 25.87
N SER A 6 -17.04 -9.99 26.50
CA SER A 6 -17.08 -8.54 26.76
C SER A 6 -16.00 -8.13 27.74
N ARG A 7 -15.83 -8.90 28.81
CA ARG A 7 -14.75 -8.71 29.79
C ARG A 7 -13.39 -8.98 29.15
N ALA A 8 -13.24 -10.06 28.39
CA ALA A 8 -12.00 -10.42 27.71
C ALA A 8 -11.54 -9.31 26.74
N ALA A 9 -12.48 -8.70 26.01
CA ALA A 9 -12.21 -7.57 25.13
C ALA A 9 -11.57 -6.38 25.85
N LEU A 10 -12.00 -6.08 27.08
CA LEU A 10 -11.56 -4.92 27.84
C LEU A 10 -10.33 -5.20 28.73
N THR A 11 -10.22 -6.41 29.29
CA THR A 11 -9.19 -6.71 30.30
C THR A 11 -7.95 -7.42 29.75
N THR A 12 -8.00 -7.97 28.53
CA THR A 12 -6.84 -8.68 27.98
C THR A 12 -5.71 -7.69 27.65
N PRO A 13 -4.47 -7.94 28.11
CA PRO A 13 -3.35 -7.04 27.85
C PRO A 13 -3.15 -6.76 26.35
N GLY A 14 -3.03 -5.48 26.01
CA GLY A 14 -2.83 -5.01 24.63
C GLY A 14 -4.11 -4.81 23.81
N HIS A 15 -5.28 -5.28 24.28
CA HIS A 15 -6.55 -5.05 23.58
C HIS A 15 -6.99 -3.58 23.60
N LEU A 16 -6.73 -2.89 24.71
CA LEU A 16 -6.84 -1.43 24.81
C LEU A 16 -5.45 -0.82 24.95
N ARG A 17 -5.20 0.28 24.24
CA ARG A 17 -3.96 1.07 24.34
C ARG A 17 -4.22 2.54 24.63
N PHE A 18 -5.39 3.07 24.30
CA PHE A 18 -5.67 4.47 24.56
C PHE A 18 -6.06 4.65 26.02
N SER A 19 -5.31 5.49 26.73
CA SER A 19 -5.52 5.73 28.17
C SER A 19 -6.90 6.30 28.48
N THR A 20 -7.47 7.05 27.53
CA THR A 20 -8.85 7.56 27.57
C THR A 20 -9.91 6.47 27.63
N ASN A 21 -9.59 5.24 27.21
CA ASN A 21 -10.48 4.08 27.26
C ASN A 21 -10.27 3.21 28.51
N PHE A 22 -9.23 3.45 29.32
CA PHE A 22 -8.95 2.63 30.52
C PHE A 22 -10.02 2.69 31.62
N PRO A 23 -10.79 3.78 31.82
CA PRO A 23 -11.91 3.76 32.76
C PRO A 23 -12.93 2.63 32.49
N PHE A 24 -13.15 2.26 31.23
CA PHE A 24 -14.07 1.18 30.84
C PHE A 24 -13.60 -0.23 31.25
N VAL A 25 -12.31 -0.40 31.60
CA VAL A 25 -11.75 -1.70 32.01
C VAL A 25 -12.23 -2.11 33.40
N GLN A 26 -12.41 -1.13 34.28
CA GLN A 26 -12.82 -1.37 35.67
C GLN A 26 -14.30 -1.73 35.73
N ASP A 27 -15.14 -0.86 35.15
CA ASP A 27 -16.58 -1.02 35.07
C ASP A 27 -17.11 -0.23 33.87
N LEU A 28 -17.55 -0.96 32.83
CA LEU A 28 -18.04 -0.37 31.58
C LEU A 28 -19.28 0.51 31.83
N GLU A 29 -20.24 0.04 32.61
CA GLU A 29 -21.51 0.73 32.84
C GLU A 29 -21.32 1.95 33.75
N GLN A 30 -20.52 1.82 34.82
CA GLN A 30 -20.21 2.93 35.72
C GLN A 30 -19.47 4.07 34.99
N ALA A 31 -18.63 3.74 34.02
CA ALA A 31 -17.97 4.72 33.14
C ALA A 31 -18.91 5.28 32.05
N GLY A 32 -20.18 4.91 32.04
CA GLY A 32 -21.20 5.35 31.08
C GLY A 32 -21.11 4.68 29.71
N GLY A 33 -20.35 3.59 29.61
CA GLY A 33 -20.23 2.80 28.38
C GLY A 33 -21.33 1.76 28.23
N ARG A 34 -21.49 1.25 27.02
CA ARG A 34 -22.40 0.13 26.71
C ARG A 34 -21.79 -0.77 25.65
N VAL A 35 -22.24 -2.03 25.59
CA VAL A 35 -21.85 -3.00 24.56
C VAL A 35 -23.09 -3.47 23.79
N VAL A 36 -22.95 -3.62 22.47
CA VAL A 36 -23.97 -4.21 21.59
C VAL A 36 -23.39 -5.43 20.90
N ARG A 37 -24.11 -6.54 20.97
CA ARG A 37 -23.81 -7.76 20.21
C ARG A 37 -24.52 -7.72 18.86
N GLN A 38 -23.75 -7.80 17.79
CA GLN A 38 -24.23 -7.86 16.42
C GLN A 38 -24.79 -9.26 16.10
N PRO A 39 -25.60 -9.42 15.03
CA PRO A 39 -26.10 -10.73 14.60
C PRO A 39 -24.99 -11.75 14.31
N THR A 40 -23.81 -11.29 13.91
CA THR A 40 -22.62 -12.12 13.67
C THR A 40 -21.89 -12.54 14.96
N GLY A 41 -22.38 -12.11 16.13
CA GLY A 41 -21.78 -12.33 17.44
C GLY A 41 -20.74 -11.30 17.85
N HIS A 42 -20.27 -10.46 16.91
CA HIS A 42 -19.31 -9.37 17.16
C HIS A 42 -19.81 -8.39 18.21
N LEU A 43 -18.89 -7.80 18.95
CA LEU A 43 -19.20 -6.84 20.01
C LEU A 43 -18.75 -5.45 19.60
N VAL A 44 -19.62 -4.45 19.80
CA VAL A 44 -19.29 -3.04 19.61
C VAL A 44 -19.52 -2.30 20.91
N PHE A 45 -18.48 -1.61 21.38
CA PHE A 45 -18.47 -0.87 22.64
C PHE A 45 -18.55 0.62 22.36
N TYR A 46 -19.46 1.28 23.07
CA TYR A 46 -19.78 2.69 22.91
C TYR A 46 -19.52 3.46 24.19
N ARG A 47 -19.09 4.71 24.03
CA ARG A 47 -19.03 5.73 25.09
C ARG A 47 -20.44 6.26 25.39
N SER A 48 -20.56 7.06 26.46
CA SER A 48 -21.81 7.71 26.85
C SER A 48 -22.37 8.67 25.80
N ASP A 49 -21.50 9.26 24.96
CA ASP A 49 -21.89 10.11 23.83
C ASP A 49 -22.26 9.33 22.55
N GLY A 50 -22.39 8.00 22.66
CA GLY A 50 -22.78 7.13 21.56
C GLY A 50 -21.67 6.85 20.54
N ARG A 51 -20.43 7.30 20.76
CA ARG A 51 -19.31 7.00 19.87
C ARG A 51 -18.69 5.63 20.18
N ARG A 52 -18.52 4.77 19.17
CA ARG A 52 -17.81 3.51 19.36
C ARG A 52 -16.35 3.75 19.71
N PHE A 53 -15.82 3.04 20.69
CA PHE A 53 -14.39 3.10 21.04
C PHE A 53 -13.66 1.77 20.84
N LEU A 54 -14.39 0.66 20.73
CA LEU A 54 -13.83 -0.68 20.48
C LEU A 54 -14.83 -1.51 19.68
N ALA A 55 -14.33 -2.29 18.72
CA ALA A 55 -15.08 -3.37 18.10
C ALA A 55 -14.25 -4.66 18.15
N THR A 56 -14.90 -5.80 18.40
CA THR A 56 -14.23 -7.10 18.51
C THR A 56 -14.97 -8.19 17.74
N ASP A 57 -14.25 -9.27 17.47
CA ASP A 57 -14.89 -10.55 17.12
C ASP A 57 -15.67 -11.14 18.32
N PRO A 58 -16.42 -12.25 18.13
CA PRO A 58 -17.24 -12.84 19.19
C PRO A 58 -16.46 -13.34 20.41
N GLU A 59 -15.15 -13.58 20.27
CA GLU A 59 -14.25 -14.05 21.33
C GLU A 59 -13.56 -12.87 22.05
N GLY A 60 -13.88 -11.63 21.68
CA GLY A 60 -13.31 -10.43 22.28
C GLY A 60 -11.97 -10.01 21.68
N ASN A 61 -11.54 -10.58 20.54
CA ASN A 61 -10.34 -10.12 19.84
C ASN A 61 -10.61 -8.78 19.13
N PRO A 62 -9.82 -7.73 19.36
CA PRO A 62 -10.05 -6.43 18.75
C PRO A 62 -9.93 -6.43 17.23
N LEU A 63 -10.91 -5.81 16.58
CA LEU A 63 -10.87 -5.39 15.19
C LEU A 63 -10.24 -4.00 15.05
N HIS A 64 -10.71 -3.05 15.88
CA HIS A 64 -10.20 -1.70 15.96
C HIS A 64 -10.49 -1.06 17.32
N GLU A 65 -9.70 -0.06 17.68
CA GLU A 65 -9.89 0.82 18.84
C GLU A 65 -9.87 2.28 18.38
N CYS A 66 -10.76 3.12 18.91
CA CYS A 66 -10.85 4.54 18.63
C CYS A 66 -10.63 5.36 19.90
N GLU A 67 -9.84 6.43 19.79
CA GLU A 67 -9.75 7.48 20.80
C GLU A 67 -10.52 8.70 20.32
N TRP A 68 -11.52 9.09 21.10
CA TRP A 68 -12.32 10.29 20.86
C TRP A 68 -11.95 11.37 21.87
N GLY A 69 -12.02 12.62 21.42
CA GLY A 69 -11.86 13.78 22.27
C GLY A 69 -12.77 14.92 21.79
N THR A 70 -12.52 16.11 22.30
CA THR A 70 -13.18 17.34 21.85
C THR A 70 -12.19 18.23 21.12
N ASP A 71 -12.70 19.02 20.18
CA ASP A 71 -11.94 20.12 19.58
C ASP A 71 -12.11 21.42 20.39
N VAL A 72 -11.47 22.49 19.91
CA VAL A 72 -11.51 23.82 20.55
C VAL A 72 -12.91 24.43 20.59
N THR A 73 -13.84 23.95 19.75
CA THR A 73 -15.24 24.37 19.73
C THR A 73 -16.15 23.49 20.59
N GLY A 74 -15.57 22.48 21.28
CA GLY A 74 -16.31 21.53 22.09
C GLY A 74 -16.95 20.39 21.30
N ASN A 75 -16.74 20.33 19.98
CA ASN A 75 -17.29 19.26 19.15
C ASN A 75 -16.49 17.97 19.32
N VAL A 76 -17.19 16.84 19.36
CA VAL A 76 -16.56 15.52 19.44
C VAL A 76 -15.82 15.21 18.14
N ARG A 77 -14.56 14.80 18.27
CA ARG A 77 -13.68 14.43 17.15
C ARG A 77 -12.93 13.14 17.43
N LEU A 78 -12.62 12.39 16.36
CA LEU A 78 -11.71 11.27 16.44
C LEU A 78 -10.28 11.84 16.56
N CYS A 79 -9.57 11.48 17.63
CA CYS A 79 -8.19 11.91 17.85
C CYS A 79 -7.21 10.98 17.12
N ARG A 80 -7.46 9.67 17.22
CA ARG A 80 -6.72 8.61 16.54
C ARG A 80 -7.50 7.31 16.61
N ALA A 81 -7.20 6.39 15.71
CA ALA A 81 -7.69 5.01 15.78
C ALA A 81 -6.56 4.04 15.49
N ARG A 82 -6.72 2.79 15.88
CA ARG A 82 -5.86 1.70 15.44
C ARG A 82 -6.70 0.52 14.99
N VAL A 83 -6.26 -0.14 13.94
CA VAL A 83 -6.94 -1.23 13.25
C VAL A 83 -6.02 -2.44 13.23
N ARG A 84 -6.53 -3.59 13.65
CA ARG A 84 -5.82 -4.86 13.61
C ARG A 84 -5.95 -5.47 12.22
N LEU A 85 -4.85 -5.91 11.63
CA LEU A 85 -4.80 -6.60 10.35
C LEU A 85 -4.97 -8.11 10.55
N ASP A 86 -5.34 -8.82 9.49
CA ASP A 86 -5.68 -10.25 9.50
C ASP A 86 -4.51 -11.16 9.93
N TRP A 87 -3.28 -10.64 9.86
CA TRP A 87 -2.04 -11.30 10.31
C TRP A 87 -1.52 -10.73 11.63
N ASN A 88 -2.40 -10.12 12.44
CA ASN A 88 -2.18 -9.60 13.79
C ASN A 88 -1.33 -8.34 13.95
N HIS A 89 -0.88 -7.72 12.86
CA HIS A 89 -0.23 -6.41 12.94
C HIS A 89 -1.23 -5.27 13.14
N TRP A 90 -0.76 -4.12 13.61
CA TRP A 90 -1.61 -2.95 13.85
C TRP A 90 -1.23 -1.79 12.93
N VAL A 91 -2.25 -1.14 12.38
CA VAL A 91 -2.14 0.12 11.64
C VAL A 91 -2.84 1.22 12.42
N GLY A 92 -2.19 2.36 12.55
CA GLY A 92 -2.74 3.55 13.18
C GLY A 92 -3.28 4.52 12.15
N LEU A 93 -4.31 5.25 12.52
CA LEU A 93 -4.90 6.36 11.81
C LEU A 93 -4.82 7.61 12.68
N LYS A 94 -4.28 8.71 12.16
CA LYS A 94 -4.41 10.05 12.74
C LYS A 94 -5.19 10.96 11.81
N PRO A 95 -6.41 11.38 12.19
CA PRO A 95 -7.13 12.44 11.50
C PRO A 95 -6.29 13.72 11.42
N ALA A 96 -6.22 14.32 10.24
CA ALA A 96 -5.35 15.48 9.96
C ALA A 96 -3.89 15.29 10.43
N GLY A 97 -3.38 14.05 10.43
CA GLY A 97 -2.03 13.72 10.90
C GLY A 97 -0.92 14.29 10.01
N LEU A 98 -1.22 14.61 8.75
CA LEU A 98 -0.30 15.26 7.83
C LEU A 98 -0.85 16.65 7.45
N LEU A 99 -0.06 17.69 7.77
CA LEU A 99 -0.32 19.08 7.42
C LEU A 99 0.79 19.58 6.50
N ASN A 100 0.45 19.74 5.23
CA ASN A 100 1.37 20.31 4.25
C ASN A 100 1.08 21.80 4.08
N GLU A 101 2.10 22.64 4.22
CA GLU A 101 2.00 24.08 3.99
C GLU A 101 2.76 24.46 2.73
N THR A 102 2.07 25.12 1.79
CA THR A 102 2.65 25.66 0.57
C THR A 102 2.52 27.18 0.61
N SER A 103 3.61 27.91 0.37
CA SER A 103 3.58 29.36 0.23
C SER A 103 3.74 29.77 -1.24
N LEU A 104 2.92 30.73 -1.67
CA LEU A 104 2.93 31.32 -3.00
C LEU A 104 3.16 32.83 -2.89
N ASN A 105 3.96 33.39 -3.79
CA ASN A 105 4.08 34.84 -3.92
C ASN A 105 3.07 35.34 -4.96
N LEU A 106 2.07 36.10 -4.53
CA LEU A 106 1.02 36.64 -5.39
C LEU A 106 1.38 38.01 -5.99
N THR A 107 2.47 38.64 -5.55
CA THR A 107 2.79 40.03 -5.95
C THR A 107 3.02 40.22 -7.45
N SER A 108 3.34 39.13 -8.18
CA SER A 108 3.46 39.12 -9.63
C SER A 108 2.12 39.08 -10.38
N LYS A 109 0.98 38.89 -9.68
CA LYS A 109 -0.35 38.83 -10.29
C LYS A 109 -1.02 40.22 -10.25
N PRO A 110 -1.48 40.79 -11.38
CA PRO A 110 -2.20 42.05 -11.39
C PRO A 110 -3.44 41.99 -10.48
N GLY A 111 -3.62 43.01 -9.64
CA GLY A 111 -4.77 43.11 -8.71
C GLY A 111 -4.72 42.13 -7.53
N TRP A 112 -3.56 41.55 -7.21
CA TRP A 112 -3.43 40.55 -6.14
C TRP A 112 -3.95 41.01 -4.77
N GLN A 113 -3.92 42.32 -4.50
CA GLN A 113 -4.40 42.91 -3.25
C GLN A 113 -5.90 42.68 -3.01
N GLY A 114 -6.67 42.42 -4.08
CA GLY A 114 -8.10 42.13 -4.01
C GLY A 114 -8.44 40.64 -3.93
N LEU A 115 -7.45 39.74 -4.00
CA LEU A 115 -7.70 38.30 -4.01
C LEU A 115 -8.20 37.81 -2.66
N LYS A 116 -9.16 36.88 -2.72
CA LYS A 116 -9.75 36.18 -1.58
C LYS A 116 -9.44 34.69 -1.66
N ALA A 117 -9.78 33.97 -0.58
CA ALA A 117 -9.64 32.52 -0.51
C ALA A 117 -10.30 31.81 -1.71
N ASP A 118 -11.50 32.22 -2.12
CA ASP A 118 -12.21 31.65 -3.27
C ASP A 118 -11.49 31.88 -4.61
N ASP A 119 -10.74 32.97 -4.77
CA ASP A 119 -9.92 33.18 -5.97
C ASP A 119 -8.77 32.18 -6.01
N LEU A 120 -8.14 31.89 -4.86
CA LEU A 120 -7.12 30.83 -4.76
C LEU A 120 -7.73 29.46 -5.05
N ARG A 121 -8.95 29.18 -4.59
CA ARG A 121 -9.66 27.93 -4.90
C ARG A 121 -9.97 27.80 -6.38
N ALA A 122 -10.41 28.88 -7.03
CA ALA A 122 -10.68 28.89 -8.46
C ALA A 122 -9.40 28.63 -9.27
N MET A 123 -8.27 29.22 -8.86
CA MET A 123 -6.96 28.96 -9.46
C MET A 123 -6.54 27.49 -9.28
N ALA A 124 -6.72 26.92 -8.08
CA ALA A 124 -6.43 25.52 -7.81
C ALA A 124 -7.33 24.58 -8.62
N ALA A 125 -8.63 24.87 -8.72
CA ALA A 125 -9.60 24.10 -9.51
C ALA A 125 -9.18 24.04 -10.98
N GLN A 126 -8.78 25.19 -11.55
CA GLN A 126 -8.27 25.26 -12.92
C GLN A 126 -6.97 24.47 -13.10
N ALA A 127 -6.01 24.61 -12.18
CA ALA A 127 -4.72 23.92 -12.27
C ALA A 127 -4.86 22.40 -12.16
N LEU A 128 -5.77 21.94 -11.29
CA LEU A 128 -5.98 20.51 -10.99
C LEU A 128 -7.05 19.86 -11.88
N ARG A 129 -7.71 20.66 -12.73
CA ARG A 129 -8.82 20.24 -13.61
C ARG A 129 -9.94 19.56 -12.84
N VAL A 130 -10.36 20.18 -11.73
CA VAL A 130 -11.48 19.75 -10.88
C VAL A 130 -12.47 20.89 -10.69
N THR A 131 -13.64 20.60 -10.13
CA THR A 131 -14.65 21.64 -9.84
C THR A 131 -14.20 22.51 -8.65
N ILE A 132 -14.66 23.77 -8.60
CA ILE A 132 -14.41 24.63 -7.45
C ILE A 132 -15.08 24.09 -6.19
N GLU A 133 -16.21 23.39 -6.33
CA GLU A 133 -16.92 22.71 -5.25
C GLU A 133 -16.06 21.61 -4.62
N ASP A 134 -15.34 20.84 -5.42
CA ASP A 134 -14.41 19.85 -4.90
C ASP A 134 -13.26 20.52 -4.15
N VAL A 135 -12.71 21.63 -4.66
CA VAL A 135 -11.68 22.39 -3.94
C VAL A 135 -12.19 22.97 -2.62
N ARG A 136 -13.38 23.57 -2.61
CA ARG A 136 -14.03 24.07 -1.38
C ARG A 136 -14.28 22.96 -0.35
N PHE A 137 -14.55 21.74 -0.80
CA PHE A 137 -14.76 20.59 0.08
C PHE A 137 -13.51 20.27 0.92
N PHE A 138 -12.32 20.32 0.31
CA PHE A 138 -11.06 19.96 0.98
C PHE A 138 -10.27 21.15 1.55
N TYR A 139 -10.51 22.38 1.09
CA TYR A 139 -9.81 23.58 1.54
C TYR A 139 -10.80 24.60 2.13
N ARG A 140 -10.86 24.66 3.46
CA ARG A 140 -11.70 25.61 4.21
C ARG A 140 -11.07 27.00 4.22
N ASP A 141 -11.79 28.00 4.73
CA ASP A 141 -11.27 29.36 4.78
C ASP A 141 -10.04 29.45 5.70
N GLU A 142 -10.00 28.68 6.80
CA GLU A 142 -8.83 28.63 7.69
C GLU A 142 -7.58 27.98 7.05
N ASP A 143 -7.76 27.30 5.91
CA ASP A 143 -6.69 26.63 5.17
C ASP A 143 -6.01 27.55 4.14
N LEU A 144 -6.57 28.75 3.91
CA LEU A 144 -6.11 29.70 2.89
C LEU A 144 -5.88 31.08 3.53
N LEU A 145 -4.61 31.41 3.76
CA LEU A 145 -4.22 32.71 4.32
C LEU A 145 -3.56 33.56 3.24
N ILE A 146 -4.07 34.76 2.97
CA ILE A 146 -3.41 35.76 2.13
C ILE A 146 -2.91 36.88 3.03
N GLU A 147 -1.59 37.00 3.15
CA GLU A 147 -0.96 38.04 3.94
C GLU A 147 -0.96 39.40 3.20
N PRO A 148 -0.94 40.53 3.94
CA PRO A 148 -0.77 41.86 3.35
C PRO A 148 0.54 42.02 2.54
N SER A 149 1.53 41.15 2.78
CA SER A 149 2.79 41.08 2.02
C SER A 149 2.62 40.54 0.60
N GLY A 150 1.44 40.02 0.25
CA GLY A 150 1.20 39.29 -0.99
C GLY A 150 1.65 37.84 -0.96
N ARG A 151 2.07 37.33 0.21
CA ARG A 151 2.32 35.90 0.42
C ARG A 151 1.00 35.19 0.74
N ALA A 152 0.67 34.17 -0.04
CA ALA A 152 -0.42 33.25 0.30
C ALA A 152 0.14 31.96 0.88
N THR A 153 -0.50 31.44 1.93
CA THR A 153 -0.20 30.15 2.54
C THR A 153 -1.41 29.24 2.41
N ILE A 154 -1.21 28.09 1.79
CA ILE A 154 -2.20 27.05 1.57
C ILE A 154 -1.86 25.88 2.48
N ARG A 155 -2.81 25.47 3.32
CA ARG A 155 -2.69 24.34 4.22
C ARG A 155 -3.51 23.17 3.70
N GLN A 156 -2.85 22.07 3.39
CA GLN A 156 -3.52 20.83 3.01
C GLN A 156 -3.49 19.85 4.18
N ARG A 157 -4.68 19.47 4.66
CA ARG A 157 -4.85 18.47 5.72
C ARG A 157 -5.11 17.11 5.10
N LYS A 158 -4.41 16.08 5.58
CA LYS A 158 -4.63 14.68 5.20
C LYS A 158 -4.67 13.80 6.44
N ASP A 159 -5.50 12.77 6.38
CA ASP A 159 -5.48 11.72 7.39
C ASP A 159 -4.29 10.81 7.10
N ALA A 160 -3.50 10.52 8.13
CA ALA A 160 -2.27 9.76 8.00
C ALA A 160 -2.42 8.35 8.57
N LEU A 161 -1.88 7.38 7.83
CA LEU A 161 -1.82 5.97 8.21
C LEU A 161 -0.39 5.61 8.60
N TYR A 162 -0.26 4.83 9.67
CA TYR A 162 1.01 4.46 10.29
C TYR A 162 1.10 2.98 10.55
N VAL A 163 2.29 2.41 10.37
CA VAL A 163 2.63 1.11 10.93
C VAL A 163 2.89 1.27 12.43
N LEU A 164 2.21 0.49 13.28
CA LEU A 164 2.37 0.53 14.74
C LEU A 164 3.18 -0.68 15.22
N GLN A 165 4.49 -0.50 15.47
CA GLN A 165 5.40 -1.61 15.79
C GLN A 165 4.93 -2.41 17.01
N ASP A 166 4.47 -1.72 18.06
CA ASP A 166 4.06 -2.31 19.34
C ASP A 166 2.53 -2.18 19.58
N GLY A 167 1.78 -1.85 18.52
CA GLY A 167 0.33 -1.63 18.55
C GLY A 167 -0.13 -0.29 19.12
N GLY A 168 0.80 0.59 19.51
CA GLY A 168 0.55 1.96 19.99
C GLY A 168 1.25 3.01 19.12
N PHE A 169 1.07 4.29 19.46
CA PHE A 169 1.56 5.43 18.66
C PHE A 169 2.93 5.97 19.11
N GLU A 170 3.59 5.29 20.03
CA GLU A 170 4.90 5.66 20.58
C GLU A 170 6.02 5.41 19.57
N ARG A 171 5.91 4.33 18.78
CA ARG A 171 6.88 3.93 17.76
C ARG A 171 6.16 3.65 16.45
N VAL A 172 6.06 4.70 15.64
CA VAL A 172 5.31 4.67 14.38
C VAL A 172 6.20 4.92 13.18
N ARG A 173 5.81 4.36 12.04
CA ARG A 173 6.38 4.70 10.74
C ARG A 173 5.26 5.13 9.82
N PHE A 174 5.40 6.29 9.20
CA PHE A 174 4.45 6.77 8.21
C PHE A 174 4.36 5.77 7.05
N MET A 175 3.14 5.51 6.61
CA MET A 175 2.84 4.53 5.58
C MET A 175 2.20 5.19 4.37
N SER A 176 1.09 5.90 4.58
CA SER A 176 0.25 6.44 3.51
C SER A 176 -0.64 7.53 4.09
N CYS A 177 -1.29 8.31 3.22
CA CYS A 177 -2.27 9.30 3.63
C CYS A 177 -3.47 9.31 2.70
N MET A 178 -4.56 9.90 3.16
CA MET A 178 -5.79 10.07 2.40
C MET A 178 -6.44 11.43 2.68
N GLY A 179 -7.38 11.83 1.84
CA GLY A 179 -8.13 13.08 2.05
C GLY A 179 -8.73 13.13 3.46
N ALA A 180 -8.60 14.28 4.14
CA ALA A 180 -9.07 14.43 5.52
C ALA A 180 -10.58 14.17 5.63
N MET A 181 -10.96 13.12 6.34
CA MET A 181 -12.35 12.74 6.50
C MET A 181 -13.00 13.47 7.67
N THR A 182 -14.31 13.71 7.57
CA THR A 182 -15.12 14.14 8.71
C THR A 182 -15.49 12.91 9.55
N TRP A 183 -14.57 12.41 10.38
CA TRP A 183 -14.76 11.15 11.12
C TRP A 183 -15.99 11.08 12.03
N SER A 184 -16.48 12.23 12.51
CA SER A 184 -17.72 12.31 13.28
C SER A 184 -19.00 12.21 12.44
N SER A 185 -18.89 12.33 11.11
CA SER A 185 -19.97 12.31 10.11
C SER A 185 -19.42 11.94 8.73
N ILE A 186 -19.19 10.65 8.48
CA ILE A 186 -18.63 10.12 7.23
C ILE A 186 -19.50 10.53 6.05
N ASP A 187 -18.88 11.19 5.07
CA ASP A 187 -19.58 11.87 3.98
C ASP A 187 -19.01 11.63 2.57
N PHE A 188 -17.87 10.93 2.46
CA PHE A 188 -17.30 10.51 1.18
C PHE A 188 -16.41 9.28 1.33
N LEU A 189 -16.03 8.68 0.19
CA LEU A 189 -14.99 7.65 0.10
C LEU A 189 -13.68 8.30 -0.36
N PRO A 190 -12.57 8.16 0.39
CA PRO A 190 -11.35 8.91 0.13
C PRO A 190 -10.46 8.27 -0.93
N VAL A 191 -9.65 9.11 -1.59
CA VAL A 191 -8.46 8.68 -2.35
C VAL A 191 -7.33 8.37 -1.36
N VAL A 192 -6.65 7.24 -1.55
CA VAL A 192 -5.43 6.89 -0.80
C VAL A 192 -4.20 7.17 -1.65
N GLU A 193 -3.27 7.96 -1.11
CA GLU A 193 -1.98 8.27 -1.72
C GLU A 193 -0.89 7.34 -1.19
N LEU A 194 0.16 7.10 -1.98
CA LEU A 194 1.22 6.13 -1.65
C LEU A 194 0.67 4.71 -1.38
N PHE A 195 -0.31 4.28 -2.17
CA PHE A 195 -1.01 3.01 -2.02
C PHE A 195 -0.09 1.78 -1.96
N LYS A 196 1.01 1.76 -2.71
CA LYS A 196 2.01 0.66 -2.71
C LYS A 196 2.73 0.49 -1.36
N SER A 197 2.60 1.45 -0.45
CA SER A 197 3.17 1.42 0.90
C SER A 197 2.27 0.72 1.92
N LEU A 198 1.02 0.42 1.57
CA LEU A 198 0.06 -0.17 2.50
C LEU A 198 0.43 -1.62 2.85
N LEU A 199 0.44 -1.92 4.15
CA LEU A 199 0.52 -3.31 4.60
C LEU A 199 -0.68 -4.12 4.09
N PRO A 200 -0.50 -5.41 3.71
CA PRO A 200 -1.59 -6.27 3.28
C PRO A 200 -2.73 -6.31 4.31
N GLY A 201 -3.95 -6.08 3.84
CA GLY A 201 -5.16 -6.02 4.68
C GLY A 201 -5.52 -4.63 5.21
N THR A 202 -4.65 -3.62 5.06
CA THR A 202 -4.92 -2.25 5.56
C THR A 202 -6.20 -1.67 4.98
N GLY A 203 -6.39 -1.78 3.65
CA GLY A 203 -7.59 -1.26 2.98
C GLY A 203 -8.87 -1.85 3.57
N SER A 204 -8.95 -3.18 3.68
CA SER A 204 -10.11 -3.87 4.26
C SER A 204 -10.35 -3.50 5.73
N GLY A 205 -9.30 -3.46 6.55
CA GLY A 205 -9.44 -3.11 7.97
C GLY A 205 -9.87 -1.66 8.20
N VAL A 206 -9.30 -0.71 7.45
CA VAL A 206 -9.68 0.71 7.56
C VAL A 206 -11.09 0.92 7.03
N PHE A 207 -11.50 0.22 5.96
CA PHE A 207 -12.88 0.28 5.48
C PHE A 207 -13.87 -0.38 6.44
N GLU A 208 -13.48 -1.43 7.17
CA GLU A 208 -14.29 -1.99 8.25
C GLU A 208 -14.56 -0.94 9.35
N LEU A 209 -13.56 -0.12 9.70
CA LEU A 209 -13.72 1.02 10.61
C LEU A 209 -14.63 2.11 10.00
N ILE A 210 -14.36 2.56 8.77
CA ILE A 210 -15.16 3.60 8.09
C ILE A 210 -16.62 3.16 8.00
N ARG A 211 -16.85 1.92 7.59
CA ARG A 211 -18.18 1.31 7.48
C ARG A 211 -18.89 1.28 8.82
N GLY A 212 -18.22 0.80 9.86
CA GLY A 212 -18.81 0.72 11.20
C GLY A 212 -19.19 2.09 11.75
N LEU A 213 -18.33 3.09 11.57
CA LEU A 213 -18.63 4.48 11.96
C LEU A 213 -19.78 5.06 11.15
N TYR A 214 -19.82 4.80 9.84
CA TYR A 214 -20.91 5.23 8.98
C TYR A 214 -22.25 4.63 9.43
N ASP A 215 -22.29 3.34 9.77
CA ASP A 215 -23.51 2.68 10.25
C ASP A 215 -24.01 3.27 11.56
N ASP A 216 -23.12 3.47 12.54
CA ASP A 216 -23.47 4.13 13.81
C ASP A 216 -24.08 5.54 13.59
N GLN A 217 -23.56 6.26 12.60
CA GLN A 217 -23.99 7.64 12.29
C GLN A 217 -25.30 7.69 11.48
N ASN A 218 -25.75 6.56 10.92
CA ASN A 218 -26.99 6.46 10.16
C ASN A 218 -28.05 5.60 10.87
N GLU A 219 -27.76 5.07 12.05
CA GLU A 219 -28.72 4.35 12.88
C GLU A 219 -29.97 5.22 13.13
N GLY A 220 -31.16 4.63 12.93
CA GLY A 220 -32.44 5.30 13.11
C GLY A 220 -32.85 6.30 12.02
N LYS A 221 -32.03 6.53 10.98
CA LYS A 221 -32.42 7.40 9.85
C LYS A 221 -33.31 6.67 8.85
N PRO A 222 -34.30 7.35 8.22
CA PRO A 222 -35.21 6.72 7.26
C PRO A 222 -34.52 6.27 5.97
N SER A 223 -33.42 6.92 5.59
CA SER A 223 -32.57 6.53 4.48
C SER A 223 -31.11 6.79 4.81
N SER A 224 -30.25 5.85 4.43
CA SER A 224 -28.81 5.97 4.63
C SER A 224 -28.22 7.02 3.69
N ARG A 225 -27.29 7.83 4.19
CA ARG A 225 -26.67 8.91 3.42
C ARG A 225 -25.83 8.34 2.26
N PRO A 226 -26.12 8.65 0.98
CA PRO A 226 -25.26 8.21 -0.11
C PRO A 226 -23.86 8.82 0.00
N LEU A 227 -22.83 8.02 -0.27
CA LEU A 227 -21.45 8.46 -0.35
C LEU A 227 -21.04 8.66 -1.82
N ARG A 228 -20.00 9.48 -2.03
CA ARG A 228 -19.35 9.67 -3.33
C ARG A 228 -17.84 9.52 -3.17
N TYR A 229 -17.17 9.07 -4.21
CA TYR A 229 -15.72 9.08 -4.26
C TYR A 229 -15.21 10.52 -4.44
N ARG A 230 -14.31 10.98 -3.56
CA ARG A 230 -13.76 12.35 -3.64
C ARG A 230 -12.26 12.36 -3.37
N GLY A 231 -11.56 13.19 -4.13
CA GLY A 231 -10.18 13.59 -3.87
C GLY A 231 -9.73 14.68 -4.83
N ILE A 232 -8.58 15.28 -4.54
CA ILE A 232 -8.01 16.38 -5.32
C ILE A 232 -6.55 16.03 -5.70
N PRO A 233 -6.31 15.59 -6.94
CA PRO A 233 -7.31 15.07 -7.90
C PRO A 233 -7.79 13.66 -7.52
N PRO A 234 -8.91 13.17 -8.10
CA PRO A 234 -9.29 11.78 -7.95
C PRO A 234 -8.33 10.86 -8.71
N TYR A 235 -8.12 9.65 -8.19
CA TYR A 235 -7.30 8.60 -8.81
C TYR A 235 -8.03 7.25 -8.77
N PRO A 236 -9.02 7.02 -9.64
CA PRO A 236 -9.78 5.76 -9.63
C PRO A 236 -8.87 4.60 -10.04
N SER A 237 -9.10 3.43 -9.44
CA SER A 237 -8.42 2.19 -9.78
C SER A 237 -9.35 1.01 -9.56
N GLU A 238 -9.13 -0.08 -10.29
CA GLU A 238 -9.89 -1.31 -10.11
C GLU A 238 -9.77 -1.84 -8.66
N ALA A 239 -8.59 -1.74 -8.05
CA ALA A 239 -8.37 -2.13 -6.66
C ALA A 239 -9.26 -1.31 -5.69
N ALA A 240 -9.36 0.01 -5.89
CA ALA A 240 -10.24 0.86 -5.10
C ALA A 240 -11.72 0.51 -5.33
N PHE A 241 -12.14 0.33 -6.58
CA PHE A 241 -13.52 -0.04 -6.91
C PHE A 241 -13.93 -1.36 -6.25
N ARG A 242 -13.09 -2.39 -6.38
CA ARG A 242 -13.32 -3.71 -5.76
C ARG A 242 -13.37 -3.62 -4.24
N LEU A 243 -12.47 -2.83 -3.62
CA LEU A 243 -12.48 -2.61 -2.17
C LEU A 243 -13.78 -1.95 -1.73
N PHE A 244 -14.19 -0.86 -2.38
CA PHE A 244 -15.42 -0.13 -2.03
C PHE A 244 -16.65 -1.01 -2.20
N SER A 245 -16.68 -1.80 -3.28
CA SER A 245 -17.77 -2.73 -3.60
C SER A 245 -17.99 -3.82 -2.55
N ASN A 246 -16.99 -4.11 -1.71
CA ASN A 246 -17.15 -5.04 -0.59
C ASN A 246 -17.96 -4.44 0.57
N PHE A 247 -18.03 -3.10 0.69
CA PHE A 247 -18.68 -2.42 1.81
C PHE A 247 -19.86 -1.54 1.40
N PHE A 248 -19.92 -1.18 0.11
CA PHE A 248 -20.92 -0.30 -0.47
C PHE A 248 -21.33 -0.80 -1.86
N THR A 249 -22.59 -0.63 -2.23
CA THR A 249 -23.11 -0.95 -3.55
C THR A 249 -23.00 0.28 -4.46
N PRO A 250 -22.25 0.21 -5.58
CA PRO A 250 -22.14 1.31 -6.52
C PRO A 250 -23.41 1.44 -7.37
N GLN A 251 -23.82 2.68 -7.62
CA GLN A 251 -24.93 3.06 -8.49
C GLN A 251 -24.48 4.19 -9.42
N ALA A 252 -24.78 4.04 -10.71
CA ALA A 252 -24.50 5.07 -11.71
C ALA A 252 -25.80 5.75 -12.16
N PRO A 253 -25.76 7.06 -12.47
CA PRO A 253 -26.89 7.76 -13.06
C PRO A 253 -27.24 7.17 -14.43
N GLY A 254 -28.54 7.10 -14.75
CA GLY A 254 -29.03 6.70 -16.07
C GLY A 254 -28.84 5.21 -16.42
N GLY A 255 -28.53 4.34 -15.47
CA GLY A 255 -28.33 2.91 -15.72
C GLY A 255 -26.99 2.55 -16.39
N ASN A 256 -26.04 3.49 -16.44
CA ASN A 256 -24.69 3.24 -16.92
C ASN A 256 -23.98 2.16 -16.07
N ASP A 257 -22.93 1.56 -16.62
CA ASP A 257 -22.05 0.68 -15.84
C ASP A 257 -21.26 1.48 -14.80
N PRO A 258 -21.43 1.22 -13.48
CA PRO A 258 -20.73 1.96 -12.44
C PRO A 258 -19.22 1.79 -12.49
N PHE A 259 -18.72 0.64 -12.96
CA PHE A 259 -17.27 0.40 -13.06
C PHE A 259 -16.64 1.30 -14.12
N THR A 260 -17.19 1.30 -15.33
CA THR A 260 -16.74 2.15 -16.44
C THR A 260 -16.78 3.63 -16.05
N LEU A 261 -17.86 4.08 -15.41
CA LEU A 261 -17.98 5.46 -14.94
C LEU A 261 -16.95 5.81 -13.84
N PHE A 262 -16.70 4.88 -12.91
CA PHE A 262 -15.70 5.05 -11.86
C PHE A 262 -14.29 5.18 -12.42
N MET A 263 -13.93 4.38 -13.42
CA MET A 263 -12.59 4.38 -14.02
C MET A 263 -12.28 5.67 -14.79
N ASN A 264 -13.30 6.44 -15.20
CA ASN A 264 -13.10 7.76 -15.78
C ASN A 264 -12.79 8.79 -14.68
N ARG A 265 -11.56 9.31 -14.66
CA ARG A 265 -11.09 10.30 -13.67
C ARG A 265 -12.04 11.50 -13.49
N GLU A 266 -12.57 12.05 -14.58
CA GLU A 266 -13.44 13.24 -14.55
C GLU A 266 -14.87 12.93 -14.06
N GLN A 267 -15.28 11.67 -14.16
CA GLN A 267 -16.66 11.24 -13.83
C GLN A 267 -16.72 10.32 -12.61
N SER A 268 -15.58 9.91 -12.05
CA SER A 268 -15.46 8.97 -10.95
C SER A 268 -16.29 9.37 -9.71
N GLY A 269 -16.39 10.67 -9.43
CA GLY A 269 -17.20 11.22 -8.33
C GLY A 269 -18.72 11.23 -8.58
N GLN A 270 -19.18 10.83 -9.76
CA GLN A 270 -20.61 10.72 -10.09
C GLN A 270 -21.22 9.39 -9.62
N VAL A 271 -20.39 8.37 -9.38
CA VAL A 271 -20.85 7.09 -8.82
C VAL A 271 -21.30 7.32 -7.38
N VAL A 272 -22.55 6.92 -7.12
CA VAL A 272 -23.15 6.93 -5.79
C VAL A 272 -22.89 5.59 -5.12
N TRP A 273 -22.49 5.62 -3.86
CA TRP A 273 -22.19 4.44 -3.07
C TRP A 273 -23.20 4.35 -1.93
N LEU A 274 -24.05 3.33 -1.99
CA LEU A 274 -25.03 3.04 -0.94
C LEU A 274 -24.51 1.92 -0.04
N PRO A 275 -25.00 1.81 1.21
CA PRO A 275 -24.57 0.74 2.07
C PRO A 275 -24.85 -0.64 1.46
N ALA A 276 -23.85 -1.52 1.44
CA ALA A 276 -24.06 -2.92 1.08
C ALA A 276 -24.87 -3.63 2.18
N ALA A 277 -25.73 -4.57 1.78
CA ALA A 277 -26.55 -5.37 2.71
C ALA A 277 -25.68 -6.28 3.60
N SER A 278 -24.57 -6.77 3.05
CA SER A 278 -23.60 -7.61 3.74
C SER A 278 -22.19 -7.06 3.55
N THR A 279 -21.40 -7.12 4.61
CA THR A 279 -20.00 -6.69 4.60
C THR A 279 -19.10 -7.85 4.99
N PRO A 280 -17.81 -7.84 4.61
CA PRO A 280 -16.84 -8.78 5.11
C PRO A 280 -16.69 -8.66 6.63
N VAL A 281 -16.68 -9.81 7.30
CA VAL A 281 -16.58 -9.92 8.75
C VAL A 281 -15.44 -10.85 9.12
N ARG A 282 -14.61 -10.42 10.07
CA ARG A 282 -13.36 -11.11 10.45
C ARG A 282 -13.49 -11.81 11.79
N TYR A 283 -12.91 -13.01 11.88
CA TYR A 283 -12.84 -13.85 13.07
C TYR A 283 -11.38 -14.24 13.31
N PHE A 284 -10.85 -13.91 14.49
CA PHE A 284 -9.45 -14.15 14.83
C PHE A 284 -9.31 -15.41 15.69
N TYR A 285 -8.28 -16.20 15.40
CA TYR A 285 -7.99 -17.44 16.12
C TYR A 285 -6.55 -17.43 16.60
N GLN A 286 -6.36 -17.70 17.88
CA GLN A 286 -5.01 -17.75 18.49
C GLN A 286 -4.23 -19.00 18.07
N ARG A 287 -4.92 -20.12 17.83
CA ARG A 287 -4.34 -21.37 17.33
C ARG A 287 -5.19 -21.86 16.17
N PRO A 288 -4.64 -22.05 14.96
CA PRO A 288 -3.21 -22.02 14.60
C PRO A 288 -2.58 -20.61 14.45
N GLY A 289 -3.32 -19.52 14.73
CA GLY A 289 -2.84 -18.15 14.53
C GLY A 289 -3.24 -17.65 13.15
N GLY A 290 -4.47 -17.12 13.04
CA GLY A 290 -4.99 -16.67 11.76
C GLY A 290 -6.33 -15.97 11.86
N CYS A 291 -6.80 -15.49 10.71
CA CYS A 291 -8.04 -14.76 10.56
C CYS A 291 -8.86 -15.38 9.43
N LEU A 292 -10.11 -15.74 9.72
CA LEU A 292 -11.11 -16.10 8.71
C LEU A 292 -11.93 -14.86 8.37
N THR A 293 -12.17 -14.62 7.09
CA THR A 293 -13.06 -13.54 6.63
C THR A 293 -14.26 -14.15 5.92
N PHE A 294 -15.46 -13.78 6.35
CA PHE A 294 -16.73 -14.25 5.78
C PHE A 294 -17.54 -13.09 5.21
N GLN A 295 -18.35 -13.37 4.19
CA GLN A 295 -19.41 -12.49 3.71
C GLN A 295 -20.57 -13.35 3.24
N ASP A 296 -21.80 -12.98 3.62
CA ASP A 296 -23.01 -13.78 3.33
C ASP A 296 -22.89 -15.26 3.75
N SER A 297 -22.27 -15.49 4.91
CA SER A 297 -21.98 -16.82 5.47
C SER A 297 -21.07 -17.71 4.61
N LYS A 298 -20.45 -17.17 3.56
CA LYS A 298 -19.44 -17.84 2.75
C LYS A 298 -18.04 -17.42 3.19
N LEU A 299 -17.10 -18.35 3.12
CA LEU A 299 -15.70 -18.03 3.37
C LEU A 299 -15.21 -17.15 2.21
N LEU A 300 -14.61 -16.00 2.47
CA LEU A 300 -13.97 -15.21 1.42
C LEU A 300 -12.48 -15.47 1.36
N LYS A 301 -11.86 -15.52 2.54
CA LYS A 301 -10.41 -15.50 2.68
C LYS A 301 -9.96 -16.08 4.01
N VAL A 302 -8.79 -16.70 4.01
CA VAL A 302 -8.06 -17.13 5.21
C VAL A 302 -6.67 -16.51 5.19
N THR A 303 -6.26 -15.88 6.29
CA THR A 303 -4.90 -15.38 6.49
C THR A 303 -4.28 -16.08 7.68
N VAL A 304 -3.07 -16.63 7.52
CA VAL A 304 -2.34 -17.33 8.58
C VAL A 304 -1.14 -16.47 8.98
N ALA A 305 -1.08 -16.02 10.22
CA ALA A 305 -0.08 -15.02 10.65
C ALA A 305 1.36 -15.54 10.60
N SER A 306 1.54 -16.86 10.69
CA SER A 306 2.84 -17.53 10.63
C SER A 306 3.27 -17.93 9.21
N ASP A 307 2.53 -17.54 8.18
CA ASP A 307 2.82 -17.90 6.79
C ASP A 307 3.99 -17.08 6.23
N SER A 308 5.08 -17.76 5.91
CA SER A 308 6.29 -17.12 5.36
C SER A 308 6.11 -16.64 3.91
N SER A 309 5.04 -17.03 3.20
CA SER A 309 4.75 -16.42 1.89
C SER A 309 4.15 -15.02 2.03
N GLY A 310 3.60 -14.66 3.20
CA GLY A 310 2.97 -13.35 3.41
C GLY A 310 1.76 -13.12 2.49
N LEU A 311 1.03 -14.20 2.16
CA LEU A 311 -0.14 -14.20 1.28
C LEU A 311 -1.37 -14.71 2.05
N SER A 312 -2.55 -14.47 1.48
CA SER A 312 -3.80 -15.06 1.96
C SER A 312 -4.24 -16.19 1.04
N TYR A 313 -5.05 -17.10 1.56
CA TYR A 313 -5.78 -18.10 0.79
C TYR A 313 -7.17 -17.56 0.45
N MET A 314 -7.61 -17.75 -0.79
CA MET A 314 -8.87 -17.20 -1.28
C MET A 314 -9.89 -18.30 -1.54
N ASN A 315 -11.19 -18.00 -1.39
CA ASN A 315 -12.21 -18.94 -1.81
C ASN A 315 -12.11 -19.24 -3.32
N SER A 316 -12.13 -20.53 -3.66
CA SER A 316 -12.08 -21.09 -5.02
C SER A 316 -13.39 -20.92 -5.81
N GLN A 317 -14.52 -20.77 -5.13
CA GLN A 317 -15.85 -20.78 -5.73
C GLN A 317 -16.01 -19.68 -6.77
N GLY A 318 -16.44 -20.07 -7.97
CA GLY A 318 -16.69 -19.14 -9.09
C GLY A 318 -15.41 -18.58 -9.75
N ARG A 319 -14.23 -19.07 -9.39
CA ARG A 319 -12.95 -18.63 -9.97
C ARG A 319 -12.36 -19.69 -10.89
N ARG A 320 -11.82 -19.23 -12.02
CA ARG A 320 -11.02 -20.08 -12.92
C ARG A 320 -9.61 -20.33 -12.36
N PHE A 321 -9.02 -19.29 -11.79
CA PHE A 321 -7.73 -19.32 -11.11
C PHE A 321 -7.86 -18.64 -9.76
N VAL A 322 -7.21 -19.19 -8.74
CA VAL A 322 -7.04 -18.50 -7.46
C VAL A 322 -5.67 -17.79 -7.45
N PRO A 323 -5.57 -16.60 -6.82
CA PRO A 323 -4.29 -15.91 -6.71
C PRO A 323 -3.21 -16.81 -6.12
N TYR A 324 -2.06 -16.89 -6.79
CA TYR A 324 -0.88 -17.67 -6.38
C TYR A 324 -1.14 -19.16 -6.16
N ASP A 325 -2.20 -19.70 -6.77
CA ASP A 325 -2.67 -21.07 -6.54
C ASP A 325 -2.98 -21.39 -5.06
N ARG A 326 -3.39 -20.35 -4.29
CA ARG A 326 -3.75 -20.47 -2.88
C ARG A 326 -5.26 -20.44 -2.70
N SER A 327 -5.87 -21.59 -2.41
CA SER A 327 -7.31 -21.70 -2.15
C SER A 327 -7.63 -21.99 -0.69
N ALA A 328 -8.83 -21.59 -0.27
CA ALA A 328 -9.43 -21.98 0.99
C ALA A 328 -10.88 -22.41 0.75
N GLU A 329 -11.33 -23.43 1.47
CA GLU A 329 -12.70 -23.94 1.40
C GLU A 329 -13.14 -24.53 2.74
N ILE A 330 -14.46 -24.58 2.94
CA ILE A 330 -15.06 -25.25 4.11
C ILE A 330 -15.51 -26.65 3.72
N VAL A 331 -14.85 -27.65 4.31
CA VAL A 331 -15.17 -29.07 4.12
C VAL A 331 -15.62 -29.67 5.45
N GLY A 332 -16.89 -30.08 5.50
CA GLY A 332 -17.50 -30.56 6.75
C GLY A 332 -17.61 -29.45 7.79
N GLU A 333 -16.82 -29.56 8.87
CA GLU A 333 -16.71 -28.57 9.95
C GLU A 333 -15.30 -27.96 10.04
N GLN A 334 -14.46 -28.22 9.03
CA GLN A 334 -13.07 -27.80 9.01
C GLN A 334 -12.81 -26.83 7.86
N VAL A 335 -11.83 -25.95 8.07
CA VAL A 335 -11.32 -25.09 7.00
C VAL A 335 -10.11 -25.78 6.40
N ILE A 336 -10.14 -26.01 5.10
CA ILE A 336 -9.01 -26.55 4.35
C ILE A 336 -8.37 -25.42 3.57
N VAL A 337 -7.06 -25.25 3.73
CA VAL A 337 -6.26 -24.33 2.92
C VAL A 337 -5.30 -25.13 2.04
N LYS A 338 -5.17 -24.73 0.77
CA LYS A 338 -4.32 -25.39 -0.22
C LYS A 338 -3.35 -24.37 -0.80
N ASP A 339 -2.08 -24.71 -0.81
CA ASP A 339 -1.01 -23.99 -1.51
C ASP A 339 -0.50 -24.91 -2.61
N ARG A 340 -1.07 -24.76 -3.82
CA ARG A 340 -0.95 -25.73 -4.92
C ARG A 340 -1.35 -27.15 -4.46
N ASP A 341 -0.38 -28.06 -4.41
CA ASP A 341 -0.58 -29.48 -4.07
C ASP A 341 -0.51 -29.74 -2.55
N ARG A 342 -0.12 -28.74 -1.76
CA ARG A 342 -0.02 -28.86 -0.31
C ARG A 342 -1.35 -28.46 0.34
N GLU A 343 -2.04 -29.46 0.89
CA GLU A 343 -3.23 -29.26 1.70
C GLU A 343 -2.89 -29.13 3.19
N THR A 344 -3.61 -28.27 3.91
CA THR A 344 -3.51 -28.15 5.37
C THR A 344 -4.89 -27.90 5.96
N THR A 345 -5.26 -28.70 6.94
CA THR A 345 -6.50 -28.56 7.70
C THR A 345 -6.30 -27.62 8.88
N LEU A 346 -7.14 -26.60 8.99
CA LEU A 346 -7.18 -25.69 10.13
C LEU A 346 -8.33 -26.10 11.04
N ALA A 347 -7.99 -26.52 12.26
CA ALA A 347 -8.95 -26.82 13.32
C ALA A 347 -9.38 -25.51 14.01
N VAL A 348 -10.42 -24.87 13.49
CA VAL A 348 -10.97 -23.59 13.99
C VAL A 348 -12.49 -23.67 14.06
N PRO A 349 -13.13 -23.16 15.11
CA PRO A 349 -14.59 -23.16 15.19
C PRO A 349 -15.17 -22.23 14.14
N LEU A 350 -16.10 -22.75 13.33
CA LEU A 350 -16.77 -21.99 12.28
C LEU A 350 -17.86 -21.09 12.86
N PRO A 351 -18.06 -19.88 12.32
CA PRO A 351 -19.21 -19.05 12.67
C PRO A 351 -20.54 -19.77 12.40
N GLN A 352 -21.55 -19.49 13.22
CA GLN A 352 -22.89 -20.05 13.02
C GLN A 352 -23.45 -19.68 11.64
N GLY A 353 -24.06 -20.64 10.96
CA GLY A 353 -24.63 -20.44 9.62
C GLY A 353 -23.62 -20.52 8.47
N SER A 354 -22.34 -20.80 8.74
CA SER A 354 -21.33 -20.98 7.69
C SER A 354 -21.76 -22.01 6.65
N LEU A 355 -21.75 -21.62 5.39
CA LEU A 355 -22.16 -22.47 4.28
C LEU A 355 -21.00 -23.39 3.88
N ARG A 356 -21.33 -24.68 3.68
CA ARG A 356 -20.40 -25.62 3.08
C ARG A 356 -20.19 -25.27 1.63
N GLU A 357 -18.96 -25.48 1.18
CA GLU A 357 -18.56 -25.16 -0.18
C GLU A 357 -18.36 -26.46 -0.96
N THR A 358 -19.06 -26.60 -2.07
CA THR A 358 -18.81 -27.67 -3.04
C THR A 358 -17.69 -27.18 -3.97
N GLY A 359 -16.46 -27.60 -3.69
CA GLY A 359 -15.30 -27.24 -4.51
C GLY A 359 -15.44 -27.76 -5.94
N GLY A 360 -15.44 -26.85 -6.91
CA GLY A 360 -15.15 -27.18 -8.31
C GLY A 360 -13.64 -27.25 -8.53
N PRO A 361 -13.15 -28.00 -9.54
CA PRO A 361 -11.72 -28.04 -9.83
C PRO A 361 -11.23 -26.65 -10.23
N VAL A 362 -10.28 -26.09 -9.47
CA VAL A 362 -9.55 -24.87 -9.85
C VAL A 362 -8.32 -25.29 -10.65
N SER A 363 -8.06 -24.60 -11.76
CA SER A 363 -6.85 -24.83 -12.53
C SER A 363 -5.64 -24.32 -11.75
N ILE A 364 -4.64 -25.19 -11.57
CA ILE A 364 -3.34 -24.83 -11.01
C ILE A 364 -2.51 -24.21 -12.14
N SER A 365 -1.82 -23.10 -11.84
CA SER A 365 -0.93 -22.49 -12.82
C SER A 365 0.25 -23.40 -13.18
N PRO A 366 0.72 -23.38 -14.44
CA PRO A 366 1.79 -24.27 -14.89
C PRO A 366 3.14 -23.94 -14.24
N VAL A 367 3.35 -22.69 -13.79
CA VAL A 367 4.60 -22.24 -13.16
C VAL A 367 4.28 -21.52 -11.84
N ASP A 368 4.91 -21.96 -10.75
CA ASP A 368 4.80 -21.33 -9.42
C ASP A 368 5.71 -20.10 -9.35
N TRP A 369 5.30 -19.03 -8.64
CA TRP A 369 6.15 -17.87 -8.37
C TRP A 369 7.46 -18.26 -7.68
N ARG A 370 7.47 -19.37 -6.94
CA ARG A 370 8.66 -19.91 -6.27
C ARG A 370 9.75 -20.39 -7.22
N SER A 371 9.39 -20.75 -8.46
CA SER A 371 10.34 -21.34 -9.41
C SER A 371 11.41 -20.35 -9.88
N VAL A 372 11.19 -19.04 -9.71
CA VAL A 372 12.18 -18.03 -10.09
C VAL A 372 13.42 -18.09 -9.21
N PHE A 373 13.32 -18.61 -7.97
CA PHE A 373 14.44 -18.71 -7.04
C PHE A 373 15.30 -19.94 -7.35
N VAL A 374 16.48 -19.71 -7.94
CA VAL A 374 17.37 -20.79 -8.41
C VAL A 374 17.83 -21.70 -7.27
N GLN A 375 18.07 -21.14 -6.08
CA GLN A 375 18.49 -21.88 -4.88
C GLN A 375 17.32 -22.27 -3.97
N GLY A 376 16.08 -22.09 -4.43
CA GLY A 376 14.88 -22.20 -3.60
C GLY A 376 14.52 -20.89 -2.89
N VAL A 377 13.26 -20.82 -2.43
CA VAL A 377 12.72 -19.61 -1.78
C VAL A 377 13.53 -19.29 -0.53
N PRO A 378 14.02 -18.04 -0.38
CA PRO A 378 14.80 -17.67 0.79
C PRO A 378 13.96 -17.74 2.07
N THR A 379 14.58 -18.16 3.17
CA THR A 379 13.91 -18.23 4.47
C THR A 379 13.74 -16.82 5.03
N ILE A 380 12.50 -16.37 5.20
CA ILE A 380 12.15 -15.07 5.79
C ILE A 380 11.13 -15.24 6.91
N LEU A 381 11.14 -14.32 7.87
CA LEU A 381 10.13 -14.30 8.92
C LEU A 381 8.77 -13.87 8.33
N PRO A 382 7.64 -14.44 8.80
CA PRO A 382 6.32 -14.04 8.33
C PRO A 382 6.04 -12.53 8.46
N ALA A 383 6.54 -11.89 9.53
CA ALA A 383 6.42 -10.45 9.72
C ALA A 383 7.14 -9.66 8.61
N ASP A 384 8.28 -10.13 8.13
CA ASP A 384 8.99 -9.51 7.01
C ASP A 384 8.28 -9.81 5.67
N ALA A 385 7.73 -11.01 5.51
CA ALA A 385 6.95 -11.41 4.34
C ALA A 385 5.68 -10.56 4.17
N TYR A 386 4.96 -10.27 5.24
CA TYR A 386 3.82 -9.34 5.20
C TYR A 386 4.27 -7.87 5.19
N GLY A 387 5.38 -7.56 5.86
CA GLY A 387 5.88 -6.20 6.12
C GLY A 387 6.78 -5.60 5.05
N ALA A 388 7.14 -6.34 3.99
CA ALA A 388 7.95 -5.86 2.87
C ALA A 388 7.18 -4.86 1.98
N VAL A 389 6.96 -3.66 2.51
CA VAL A 389 6.35 -2.51 1.84
C VAL A 389 7.28 -1.31 1.95
N LEU A 390 7.20 -0.40 0.98
CA LEU A 390 8.07 0.78 0.94
C LEU A 390 7.50 1.87 1.83
N LEU A 391 8.20 2.18 2.92
CA LEU A 391 7.78 3.21 3.87
C LEU A 391 8.66 4.45 3.72
N TYR A 392 8.01 5.61 3.69
CA TYR A 392 8.65 6.91 3.49
C TYR A 392 8.57 7.73 4.78
N PRO A 393 9.66 8.37 5.25
CA PRO A 393 9.58 9.30 6.36
C PRO A 393 8.69 10.51 6.01
N GLU A 394 7.78 10.89 6.92
CA GLU A 394 6.97 12.12 6.77
C GLU A 394 7.74 13.39 7.18
N ASP A 395 8.90 13.22 7.81
CA ASP A 395 9.77 14.28 8.27
C ASP A 395 10.95 14.51 7.29
N ALA A 396 11.99 15.20 7.77
CA ALA A 396 13.19 15.50 6.98
C ALA A 396 14.25 14.40 7.04
N SER A 397 13.93 13.23 7.59
CA SER A 397 14.84 12.09 7.61
C SER A 397 15.10 11.56 6.21
N GLU A 398 16.28 11.00 6.00
CA GLU A 398 16.66 10.41 4.72
C GLU A 398 15.81 9.18 4.40
N ILE A 399 15.32 9.09 3.17
CA ILE A 399 14.66 7.92 2.62
C ILE A 399 15.70 6.79 2.50
N SER A 400 15.39 5.65 3.11
CA SER A 400 16.23 4.45 3.02
C SER A 400 16.32 3.90 1.59
N GLU A 401 17.31 3.06 1.34
CA GLU A 401 17.64 2.50 0.03
C GLU A 401 16.44 1.94 -0.76
N CYS A 402 15.76 0.91 -0.24
CA CYS A 402 14.69 0.23 -1.00
C CYS A 402 13.54 1.19 -1.41
N PRO A 403 12.99 2.04 -0.51
CA PRO A 403 12.00 3.05 -0.90
C PRO A 403 12.50 4.10 -1.90
N ALA A 404 13.81 4.33 -2.04
CA ALA A 404 14.35 5.25 -3.05
C ALA A 404 14.37 4.64 -4.47
N GLN A 405 14.41 3.31 -4.58
CA GLN A 405 14.54 2.60 -5.87
C GLN A 405 13.41 2.90 -6.86
N PRO A 406 12.12 2.95 -6.48
CA PRO A 406 11.03 3.23 -7.42
C PRO A 406 11.16 4.59 -8.11
N PHE A 407 11.71 5.61 -7.45
CA PHE A 407 11.89 6.92 -8.09
C PHE A 407 12.75 6.81 -9.35
N VAL A 408 13.74 5.92 -9.33
CA VAL A 408 14.62 5.71 -10.48
C VAL A 408 14.03 4.71 -11.46
N ALA A 409 13.49 3.59 -10.99
CA ALA A 409 12.94 2.56 -11.88
C ALA A 409 11.75 3.08 -12.69
N ASP A 410 10.80 3.78 -12.04
CA ASP A 410 9.64 4.37 -12.70
C ASP A 410 10.11 5.49 -13.67
N TYR A 411 11.16 6.25 -13.31
CA TYR A 411 11.74 7.25 -14.22
C TYR A 411 12.34 6.62 -15.47
N ILE A 412 13.10 5.52 -15.32
CA ILE A 412 13.69 4.80 -16.45
C ILE A 412 12.60 4.21 -17.37
N GLN A 413 11.51 3.71 -16.78
CA GLN A 413 10.35 3.26 -17.54
C GLN A 413 9.73 4.41 -18.34
N ASP A 414 9.45 5.55 -17.69
CA ASP A 414 8.85 6.73 -18.34
C ASP A 414 9.71 7.26 -19.50
N ILE A 415 11.03 7.37 -19.32
CA ILE A 415 11.92 7.79 -20.41
C ILE A 415 12.03 6.73 -21.51
N GLY A 416 11.91 5.44 -21.19
CA GLY A 416 11.90 4.37 -22.17
C GLY A 416 10.70 4.43 -23.13
N GLU A 417 9.58 4.96 -22.65
CA GLU A 417 8.37 5.19 -23.44
C GLU A 417 8.44 6.50 -24.25
N GLN A 418 9.15 7.51 -23.76
CA GLN A 418 9.20 8.85 -24.35
C GLN A 418 10.40 9.08 -25.29
N ASP A 419 11.56 8.51 -24.95
CA ASP A 419 12.81 8.64 -25.68
C ASP A 419 13.02 7.42 -26.57
N ARG A 420 13.13 7.65 -27.88
CA ARG A 420 13.27 6.59 -28.87
C ARG A 420 14.60 5.83 -28.74
N GLU A 421 15.69 6.50 -28.37
CA GLU A 421 17.00 5.85 -28.24
C GLU A 421 17.00 4.92 -27.02
N ILE A 422 16.54 5.42 -25.87
CA ILE A 422 16.41 4.60 -24.66
C ILE A 422 15.40 3.47 -24.86
N GLY A 423 14.23 3.76 -25.45
CA GLY A 423 13.25 2.74 -25.80
C GLY A 423 13.83 1.66 -26.74
N THR A 424 14.74 2.02 -27.64
CA THR A 424 15.45 1.05 -28.50
C THR A 424 16.42 0.19 -27.70
N VAL A 425 17.15 0.76 -26.75
CA VAL A 425 18.05 0.01 -25.85
C VAL A 425 17.24 -1.00 -25.04
N LEU A 426 16.18 -0.55 -24.38
CA LEU A 426 15.32 -1.39 -23.56
C LEU A 426 14.64 -2.48 -24.39
N SER A 427 14.10 -2.15 -25.57
CA SER A 427 13.40 -3.13 -26.42
C SER A 427 14.32 -4.16 -27.08
N ARG A 428 15.61 -3.87 -27.26
CA ARG A 428 16.56 -4.80 -27.90
C ARG A 428 17.29 -5.72 -26.95
N ALA A 429 17.37 -5.39 -25.66
CA ALA A 429 18.03 -6.22 -24.67
C ALA A 429 17.40 -7.63 -24.62
N GLU A 430 18.25 -8.67 -24.66
CA GLU A 430 17.85 -10.08 -24.55
C GLU A 430 18.26 -10.65 -23.20
N HIS A 431 19.45 -10.29 -22.71
CA HIS A 431 19.99 -10.71 -21.42
C HIS A 431 20.12 -9.50 -20.49
N VAL A 432 19.33 -9.50 -19.42
CA VAL A 432 19.24 -8.37 -18.49
C VAL A 432 19.67 -8.79 -17.08
N LEU A 433 20.55 -8.00 -16.48
CA LEU A 433 20.93 -8.13 -15.08
C LEU A 433 20.25 -7.04 -14.25
N ILE A 434 19.66 -7.43 -13.11
CA ILE A 434 19.17 -6.51 -12.07
C ILE A 434 19.95 -6.82 -10.79
N ASP A 435 20.84 -5.91 -10.40
CA ASP A 435 21.69 -6.04 -9.22
C ASP A 435 21.28 -5.02 -8.15
N ASN A 436 20.97 -5.52 -6.95
CA ASN A 436 20.50 -4.76 -5.79
C ASN A 436 19.24 -3.90 -6.06
N GLY A 437 18.38 -4.34 -6.99
CA GLY A 437 17.10 -3.72 -7.33
C GLY A 437 15.88 -4.39 -6.69
N ASP A 438 16.03 -4.99 -5.50
CA ASP A 438 15.03 -5.90 -4.90
C ASP A 438 13.61 -5.31 -4.76
N ALA A 439 13.47 -3.98 -4.67
CA ALA A 439 12.16 -3.33 -4.53
C ALA A 439 11.49 -2.98 -5.87
N VAL A 440 12.19 -3.14 -6.99
CA VAL A 440 11.77 -2.65 -8.32
C VAL A 440 11.94 -3.65 -9.45
N VAL A 441 12.25 -4.91 -9.13
CA VAL A 441 12.50 -5.97 -10.13
C VAL A 441 11.39 -6.01 -11.20
N ALA A 442 10.12 -5.98 -10.81
CA ALA A 442 9.02 -6.03 -11.76
C ALA A 442 8.93 -4.79 -12.67
N THR A 443 9.31 -3.61 -12.18
CA THR A 443 9.39 -2.38 -12.99
C THR A 443 10.52 -2.47 -14.02
N CYS A 444 11.62 -3.15 -13.68
CA CYS A 444 12.77 -3.34 -14.58
C CYS A 444 12.54 -4.46 -15.62
N ILE A 445 11.47 -5.25 -15.51
CA ILE A 445 11.13 -6.34 -16.44
C ILE A 445 10.07 -5.87 -17.41
N THR A 446 10.37 -5.94 -18.71
CA THR A 446 9.43 -5.57 -19.77
C THR A 446 8.68 -6.80 -20.24
N PHE A 447 7.35 -6.76 -20.12
CA PHE A 447 6.45 -7.83 -20.55
C PHE A 447 5.96 -7.62 -21.99
N ASP A 448 6.88 -7.45 -22.94
CA ASP A 448 6.58 -7.29 -24.36
C ASP A 448 6.97 -8.51 -25.22
N ARG A 449 8.02 -9.22 -24.80
CA ARG A 449 8.54 -10.44 -25.44
C ARG A 449 9.32 -11.29 -24.43
N LEU A 450 9.66 -12.50 -24.84
CA LEU A 450 10.51 -13.40 -24.06
C LEU A 450 11.96 -12.87 -23.99
N ARG A 451 12.53 -12.83 -22.79
CA ARG A 451 13.92 -12.38 -22.51
C ARG A 451 14.45 -13.07 -21.25
N ASP A 452 15.76 -13.17 -21.13
CA ASP A 452 16.43 -13.77 -19.98
C ASP A 452 16.81 -12.72 -18.94
N TYR A 453 16.29 -12.88 -17.73
CA TYR A 453 16.53 -11.98 -16.60
C TYR A 453 17.29 -12.69 -15.49
N THR A 454 18.39 -12.08 -15.04
CA THR A 454 19.08 -12.48 -13.81
C THR A 454 18.92 -11.38 -12.76
N VAL A 455 18.44 -11.75 -11.57
CA VAL A 455 18.23 -10.84 -10.44
C VAL A 455 19.13 -11.27 -9.30
N LEU A 456 20.05 -10.39 -8.89
CA LEU A 456 20.90 -10.62 -7.72
C LEU A 456 20.19 -10.11 -6.46
N VAL A 457 19.73 -11.05 -5.65
CA VAL A 457 18.88 -10.81 -4.48
C VAL A 457 19.73 -10.47 -3.26
N ARG A 458 19.48 -9.29 -2.67
CA ARG A 458 20.12 -8.83 -1.42
C ARG A 458 19.11 -8.63 -0.28
N ARG A 459 17.85 -8.40 -0.61
CA ARG A 459 16.73 -8.25 0.33
C ARG A 459 15.62 -9.27 0.04
N PRO A 460 15.74 -10.49 0.60
CA PRO A 460 14.82 -11.60 0.34
C PRO A 460 13.32 -11.28 0.43
N ALA A 461 12.89 -10.50 1.42
CA ALA A 461 11.47 -10.20 1.62
C ALA A 461 10.87 -9.35 0.48
N TYR A 462 11.63 -8.39 -0.05
CA TYR A 462 11.22 -7.60 -1.22
C TYR A 462 11.28 -8.44 -2.49
N ALA A 463 12.34 -9.24 -2.68
CA ALA A 463 12.45 -10.16 -3.81
C ALA A 463 11.27 -11.15 -3.87
N GLN A 464 10.83 -11.68 -2.73
CA GLN A 464 9.61 -12.50 -2.65
C GLN A 464 8.37 -11.74 -3.13
N LYS A 465 8.18 -10.48 -2.71
CA LYS A 465 7.06 -9.66 -3.18
C LYS A 465 7.12 -9.40 -4.69
N GLN A 466 8.32 -9.18 -5.23
CA GLN A 466 8.51 -9.01 -6.67
C GLN A 466 8.19 -10.30 -7.43
N ALA A 467 8.65 -11.47 -6.97
CA ALA A 467 8.33 -12.76 -7.58
C ALA A 467 6.82 -13.03 -7.60
N GLN A 468 6.12 -12.71 -6.50
CA GLN A 468 4.67 -12.79 -6.43
C GLN A 468 4.02 -11.83 -7.43
N HIS A 469 4.47 -10.57 -7.51
CA HIS A 469 3.93 -9.61 -8.45
C HIS A 469 4.14 -10.04 -9.92
N LEU A 470 5.32 -10.54 -10.27
CA LEU A 470 5.65 -11.08 -11.59
C LEU A 470 4.71 -12.23 -11.97
N TRP A 471 4.42 -13.13 -11.04
CA TRP A 471 3.45 -14.21 -11.26
C TRP A 471 2.04 -13.66 -11.53
N SER A 472 1.60 -12.62 -10.81
CA SER A 472 0.29 -11.99 -11.07
C SER A 472 0.21 -11.38 -12.47
N VAL A 473 1.27 -10.68 -12.91
CA VAL A 473 1.36 -10.13 -14.27
C VAL A 473 1.31 -11.27 -15.31
N CYS A 474 2.07 -12.35 -15.09
CA CYS A 474 2.04 -13.51 -15.99
C CYS A 474 0.66 -14.18 -16.04
N ALA A 475 -0.04 -14.26 -14.91
CA ALA A 475 -1.38 -14.84 -14.85
C ALA A 475 -2.42 -13.98 -15.60
N GLU A 476 -2.33 -12.65 -15.50
CA GLU A 476 -3.19 -11.71 -16.24
C GLU A 476 -2.94 -11.79 -17.75
N LEU A 477 -1.67 -11.88 -18.16
CA LEU A 477 -1.27 -12.02 -19.57
C LEU A 477 -1.40 -13.45 -20.10
N GLN A 478 -1.63 -14.44 -19.24
CA GLN A 478 -1.57 -15.88 -19.54
C GLN A 478 -0.22 -16.32 -20.14
N ARG A 479 0.89 -15.75 -19.66
CA ARG A 479 2.28 -15.96 -20.13
C ARG A 479 3.21 -16.51 -19.05
N TRP A 480 2.89 -17.67 -18.49
CA TRP A 480 3.76 -18.33 -17.51
C TRP A 480 5.09 -18.82 -18.11
N ASP A 481 5.14 -19.02 -19.43
CA ASP A 481 6.39 -19.30 -20.17
C ASP A 481 7.43 -18.19 -19.96
N TRP A 482 6.99 -16.94 -19.73
CA TRP A 482 7.92 -15.83 -19.50
C TRP A 482 8.52 -15.86 -18.11
N LEU A 483 7.75 -16.32 -17.11
CA LEU A 483 8.22 -16.44 -15.74
C LEU A 483 9.40 -17.41 -15.61
N SER A 484 9.43 -18.47 -16.43
CA SER A 484 10.56 -19.43 -16.44
C SER A 484 11.89 -18.87 -16.94
N HIS A 485 11.90 -17.69 -17.55
CA HIS A 485 13.13 -17.01 -18.01
C HIS A 485 13.65 -15.97 -17.01
N ILE A 486 13.04 -15.89 -15.83
CA ILE A 486 13.43 -14.97 -14.76
C ILE A 486 14.07 -15.77 -13.63
N ARG A 487 15.32 -15.42 -13.29
CA ARG A 487 16.15 -16.16 -12.33
C ARG A 487 16.62 -15.26 -11.21
N PHE A 488 16.18 -15.55 -9.99
CA PHE A 488 16.57 -14.90 -8.76
C PHE A 488 17.71 -15.71 -8.13
N VAL A 489 18.86 -15.06 -7.93
CA VAL A 489 20.11 -15.64 -7.45
C VAL A 489 20.55 -14.89 -6.19
N SER A 490 20.88 -15.63 -5.13
CA SER A 490 21.36 -14.99 -3.88
C SER A 490 22.80 -14.47 -4.01
N ASP A 491 23.07 -13.27 -3.48
CA ASP A 491 24.36 -12.53 -3.60
C ASP A 491 25.60 -13.38 -3.22
N GLY A 492 25.50 -14.24 -2.20
CA GLY A 492 26.63 -15.06 -1.71
C GLY A 492 27.16 -16.13 -2.68
N GLU A 493 26.37 -16.55 -3.66
CA GLU A 493 26.73 -17.58 -4.65
C GLU A 493 26.88 -17.00 -6.07
N ALA A 494 26.58 -15.71 -6.27
CA ALA A 494 26.80 -14.98 -7.53
C ALA A 494 28.28 -15.05 -7.97
N CYS A 495 29.21 -15.14 -7.02
CA CYS A 495 30.65 -15.27 -7.28
C CYS A 495 31.04 -16.64 -7.89
N LYS A 496 30.20 -17.68 -7.79
CA LYS A 496 30.45 -19.00 -8.39
C LYS A 496 29.82 -19.18 -9.77
N GLN A 497 28.76 -18.44 -10.08
CA GLN A 497 28.07 -18.49 -11.39
C GLN A 497 28.50 -17.34 -12.32
N GLY A 498 28.84 -16.17 -11.78
CA GLY A 498 29.13 -14.93 -12.52
C GLY A 498 30.47 -14.85 -13.25
N ALA A 499 31.21 -15.96 -13.40
CA ALA A 499 32.46 -15.93 -14.16
C ALA A 499 32.25 -15.94 -15.69
N HIS A 500 31.03 -16.17 -16.20
CA HIS A 500 30.80 -16.45 -17.63
C HIS A 500 29.61 -15.77 -18.33
N ASP A 501 28.70 -15.10 -17.64
CA ASP A 501 27.52 -14.52 -18.29
C ASP A 501 27.75 -13.03 -18.67
N SER A 502 27.54 -12.71 -19.95
CA SER A 502 27.61 -11.34 -20.47
C SER A 502 26.20 -10.81 -20.75
N TYR A 503 25.94 -9.55 -20.44
CA TYR A 503 24.61 -8.93 -20.48
C TYR A 503 24.52 -7.78 -21.47
N ASP A 504 23.35 -7.62 -22.10
CA ASP A 504 23.02 -6.49 -22.98
C ASP A 504 22.69 -5.24 -22.16
N LEU A 505 22.03 -5.44 -21.01
CA LEU A 505 21.53 -4.39 -20.14
C LEU A 505 21.76 -4.74 -18.68
N ILE A 506 22.30 -3.79 -17.91
CA ILE A 506 22.48 -3.93 -16.46
C ILE A 506 21.78 -2.79 -15.73
N TYR A 507 20.90 -3.11 -14.78
CA TYR A 507 20.46 -2.21 -13.72
C TYR A 507 21.29 -2.50 -12.48
N HIS A 508 22.04 -1.51 -11.98
CA HIS A 508 22.87 -1.67 -10.79
C HIS A 508 22.61 -0.56 -9.79
N TRP A 509 22.22 -0.93 -8.57
CA TRP A 509 22.09 0.01 -7.45
C TRP A 509 23.23 -0.19 -6.46
N VAL A 510 24.09 0.81 -6.27
CA VAL A 510 25.17 0.72 -5.28
C VAL A 510 24.58 0.66 -3.86
N PRO A 511 24.86 -0.40 -3.08
CA PRO A 511 24.37 -0.52 -1.72
C PRO A 511 24.86 0.62 -0.83
N TYR A 512 23.96 1.19 -0.04
CA TYR A 512 24.19 2.34 0.82
C TYR A 512 25.27 2.08 1.87
N ASP A 513 25.37 0.85 2.37
CA ASP A 513 26.41 0.43 3.32
C ASP A 513 27.81 0.35 2.71
N SER A 514 27.93 0.33 1.38
CA SER A 514 29.19 0.20 0.65
C SER A 514 29.64 1.47 -0.08
N ALA A 515 28.75 2.46 -0.19
CA ALA A 515 28.96 3.66 -0.98
C ALA A 515 30.14 4.54 -0.50
N ASP A 516 30.56 4.39 0.76
CA ASP A 516 31.59 5.24 1.39
C ASP A 516 33.02 4.68 1.28
N LEU A 517 33.22 3.53 0.62
CA LEU A 517 34.53 2.88 0.45
C LEU A 517 35.05 3.05 -0.99
N PRO A 518 36.01 3.95 -1.28
CA PRO A 518 36.45 4.27 -2.64
C PRO A 518 36.93 3.06 -3.45
N ASN A 519 37.66 2.14 -2.82
CA ASN A 519 38.16 0.92 -3.46
C ASN A 519 37.01 -0.02 -3.90
N SER A 520 35.86 0.04 -3.22
CA SER A 520 34.69 -0.75 -3.58
C SER A 520 34.00 -0.21 -4.85
N LEU A 521 33.95 1.11 -5.03
CA LEU A 521 33.30 1.74 -6.19
C LEU A 521 34.04 1.43 -7.49
N ALA A 522 35.37 1.54 -7.50
CA ALA A 522 36.19 1.18 -8.66
C ALA A 522 36.06 -0.31 -9.03
N ASN A 523 36.09 -1.19 -8.02
CA ASN A 523 35.91 -2.64 -8.23
C ASN A 523 34.52 -2.98 -8.79
N ARG A 524 33.47 -2.30 -8.31
CA ARG A 524 32.10 -2.46 -8.85
C ARG A 524 32.01 -2.01 -10.31
N MET A 525 32.56 -0.85 -10.65
CA MET A 525 32.54 -0.39 -12.05
C MET A 525 33.36 -1.32 -12.97
N LYS A 526 34.45 -1.88 -12.48
CA LYS A 526 35.21 -2.91 -13.19
C LYS A 526 34.37 -4.16 -13.44
N MET A 527 33.65 -4.64 -12.43
CA MET A 527 32.74 -5.79 -12.55
C MET A 527 31.64 -5.52 -13.59
N ILE A 528 30.97 -4.37 -13.51
CA ILE A 528 29.93 -3.96 -14.48
C ILE A 528 30.51 -3.92 -15.90
N SER A 529 31.67 -3.30 -16.09
CA SER A 529 32.34 -3.25 -17.39
C SER A 529 32.69 -4.64 -17.91
N GLN A 530 33.12 -5.57 -17.06
CA GLN A 530 33.41 -6.95 -17.46
C GLN A 530 32.17 -7.74 -17.87
N MET A 531 31.05 -7.55 -17.16
CA MET A 531 29.78 -8.25 -17.41
C MET A 531 29.00 -7.69 -18.59
N LEU A 532 29.22 -6.43 -18.99
CA LEU A 532 28.55 -5.85 -20.17
C LEU A 532 29.12 -6.41 -21.49
N LEU A 533 28.26 -6.69 -22.45
CA LEU A 533 28.65 -6.90 -23.84
C LEU A 533 29.16 -5.59 -24.48
N ARG A 534 29.99 -5.70 -25.52
CA ARG A 534 30.34 -4.51 -26.32
C ARG A 534 29.08 -3.92 -26.94
N GLY A 535 28.89 -2.62 -26.80
CA GLY A 535 27.65 -1.94 -27.18
C GLY A 535 26.51 -2.08 -26.17
N GLY A 536 26.69 -2.87 -25.10
CA GLY A 536 25.72 -3.01 -24.01
C GLY A 536 25.62 -1.76 -23.14
N HIS A 537 24.51 -1.66 -22.41
CA HIS A 537 24.10 -0.48 -21.66
C HIS A 537 23.95 -0.78 -20.17
N ALA A 538 24.21 0.21 -19.32
CA ALA A 538 23.96 0.10 -17.89
C ALA A 538 23.28 1.36 -17.33
N PHE A 539 22.29 1.14 -16.49
CA PHE A 539 21.74 2.14 -15.58
C PHE A 539 22.32 1.92 -14.20
N VAL A 540 23.24 2.79 -13.79
CA VAL A 540 23.97 2.67 -12.53
C VAL A 540 23.51 3.78 -11.59
N ILE A 541 23.11 3.43 -10.37
CA ILE A 541 22.63 4.38 -9.37
C ILE A 541 23.57 4.36 -8.18
N GLY A 542 24.07 5.53 -7.78
CA GLY A 542 24.91 5.64 -6.60
C GLY A 542 25.55 7.02 -6.48
N PRO A 543 26.65 7.15 -5.71
CA PRO A 543 27.27 8.44 -5.47
C PRO A 543 27.95 8.98 -6.74
N ALA A 544 28.03 10.32 -6.87
CA ALA A 544 28.56 11.00 -8.05
C ALA A 544 29.98 10.54 -8.49
N GLN A 545 30.78 10.02 -7.56
CA GLN A 545 32.13 9.49 -7.79
C GLN A 545 32.15 8.26 -8.73
N LEU A 546 31.01 7.60 -8.97
CA LEU A 546 30.91 6.47 -9.89
C LEU A 546 31.24 6.85 -11.34
N GLY A 547 30.89 8.06 -11.78
CA GLY A 547 31.13 8.51 -13.16
C GLY A 547 32.60 8.39 -13.57
N PRO A 548 33.54 9.07 -12.88
CA PRO A 548 34.98 8.95 -13.15
C PRO A 548 35.51 7.51 -13.09
N HIS A 549 35.03 6.70 -12.15
CA HIS A 549 35.41 5.29 -12.06
C HIS A 549 34.92 4.48 -13.27
N GLY A 550 33.69 4.71 -13.74
CA GLY A 550 33.16 4.07 -14.95
C GLY A 550 33.98 4.38 -16.20
N VAL A 551 34.34 5.64 -16.40
CA VAL A 551 35.19 6.09 -17.52
C VAL A 551 36.55 5.41 -17.49
N SER A 552 37.17 5.29 -16.30
CA SER A 552 38.45 4.59 -16.14
C SER A 552 38.41 3.10 -16.51
N GLN A 553 37.22 2.50 -16.53
CA GLN A 553 36.99 1.09 -16.88
C GLN A 553 36.45 0.90 -18.31
N GLY A 554 36.52 1.94 -19.16
CA GLY A 554 36.12 1.87 -20.57
C GLY A 554 34.62 2.04 -20.82
N LEU A 555 33.86 2.57 -19.85
CA LEU A 555 32.46 2.91 -20.03
C LEU A 555 32.31 4.37 -20.45
N HIS A 556 31.48 4.61 -21.46
CA HIS A 556 31.09 5.95 -21.88
C HIS A 556 29.82 6.38 -21.13
N ILE A 557 29.84 7.54 -20.48
CA ILE A 557 28.65 8.11 -19.83
C ILE A 557 27.81 8.80 -20.91
N CYS A 558 26.65 8.25 -21.23
CA CYS A 558 25.71 8.85 -22.17
C CYS A 558 25.02 10.06 -21.55
N TRP A 559 24.57 9.93 -20.30
CA TRP A 559 24.03 11.02 -19.49
C TRP A 559 24.03 10.65 -18.00
N GLU A 560 23.90 11.66 -17.15
CA GLU A 560 23.73 11.52 -15.71
C GLU A 560 22.71 12.55 -15.19
N GLU A 561 21.94 12.17 -14.17
CA GLU A 561 20.94 13.05 -13.54
C GLU A 561 20.88 12.79 -12.04
N LEU A 562 20.73 13.87 -11.25
CA LEU A 562 20.54 13.72 -9.81
C LEU A 562 19.16 13.12 -9.53
N VAL A 563 19.08 12.11 -8.67
CA VAL A 563 17.80 11.46 -8.37
C VAL A 563 16.79 12.46 -7.77
N GLU A 564 17.29 13.47 -7.05
CA GLU A 564 16.46 14.57 -6.52
C GLU A 564 15.78 15.45 -7.59
N ARG A 565 16.29 15.42 -8.83
CA ARG A 565 15.76 16.23 -9.95
C ARG A 565 14.78 15.46 -10.81
N LEU A 566 14.66 14.14 -10.67
CA LEU A 566 13.72 13.31 -11.42
C LEU A 566 12.28 13.72 -11.13
N HIS A 567 11.42 13.72 -12.15
CA HIS A 567 10.01 14.11 -11.99
C HIS A 567 9.26 13.16 -11.05
N THR A 568 9.61 11.88 -11.03
CA THR A 568 9.07 10.86 -10.11
C THR A 568 9.28 11.25 -8.64
N PHE A 569 10.48 11.69 -8.26
CA PHE A 569 10.75 12.16 -6.90
C PHE A 569 10.11 13.53 -6.62
N ARG A 570 10.09 14.43 -7.60
CA ARG A 570 9.36 15.72 -7.45
C ARG A 570 7.87 15.50 -7.21
N MET A 571 7.25 14.55 -7.90
CA MET A 571 5.87 14.14 -7.67
C MET A 571 5.68 13.60 -6.25
N HIS A 572 6.59 12.75 -5.75
CA HIS A 572 6.56 12.30 -4.36
C HIS A 572 6.60 13.46 -3.35
N ARG A 573 7.42 14.50 -3.62
CA ARG A 573 7.49 15.70 -2.77
C ARG A 573 6.21 16.55 -2.77
N THR A 574 5.28 16.35 -3.70
CA THR A 574 3.95 16.97 -3.60
C THR A 574 3.11 16.35 -2.47
N ILE A 575 3.41 15.09 -2.12
CA ILE A 575 2.77 14.35 -1.03
C ILE A 575 3.54 14.57 0.27
N LEU A 576 4.87 14.41 0.24
CA LEU A 576 5.78 14.57 1.37
C LEU A 576 6.83 15.67 1.09
N PRO A 577 6.52 16.96 1.34
CA PRO A 577 7.39 18.08 0.95
C PRO A 577 8.79 18.08 1.57
N LYS A 578 8.92 17.45 2.75
CA LYS A 578 10.16 17.35 3.54
C LYS A 578 11.03 16.14 3.17
N ALA A 579 10.54 15.24 2.32
CA ALA A 579 11.27 14.04 1.92
C ALA A 579 12.67 14.37 1.38
N ARG A 580 13.67 13.61 1.83
CA ARG A 580 15.08 13.75 1.45
C ARG A 580 15.64 12.42 0.95
N LEU A 581 16.43 12.48 -0.12
CA LEU A 581 17.21 11.35 -0.60
C LEU A 581 18.63 11.41 -0.04
N ARG A 582 19.38 10.32 -0.21
CA ARG A 582 20.81 10.32 0.07
C ARG A 582 21.51 11.41 -0.74
N ALA A 583 22.33 12.20 -0.07
CA ALA A 583 23.03 13.31 -0.68
C ALA A 583 23.92 12.83 -1.85
N GLY A 584 23.79 13.49 -3.01
CA GLY A 584 24.59 13.16 -4.19
C GLY A 584 24.24 11.82 -4.86
N LEU A 585 23.06 11.27 -4.59
CA LEU A 585 22.54 10.10 -5.31
C LEU A 585 22.26 10.47 -6.77
N THR A 586 22.97 9.82 -7.68
CA THR A 586 22.97 10.10 -9.13
C THR A 586 22.60 8.83 -9.89
N LEU A 587 21.77 8.99 -10.92
CA LEU A 587 21.49 7.99 -11.94
C LEU A 587 22.42 8.25 -13.13
N PHE A 588 23.17 7.24 -13.55
CA PHE A 588 24.03 7.25 -14.72
C PHE A 588 23.49 6.30 -15.77
N HIS A 589 23.43 6.74 -17.02
CA HIS A 589 23.31 5.85 -18.17
C HIS A 589 24.68 5.74 -18.84
N MET A 590 25.22 4.52 -18.84
CA MET A 590 26.54 4.21 -19.37
C MET A 590 26.46 3.18 -20.50
N LYS A 591 27.42 3.25 -21.42
CA LYS A 591 27.55 2.31 -22.54
C LYS A 591 28.96 1.76 -22.61
N LYS A 592 29.12 0.46 -22.86
CA LYS A 592 30.43 -0.15 -23.12
C LYS A 592 30.82 0.04 -24.58
N VAL A 593 31.97 0.66 -24.80
CA VAL A 593 32.52 0.97 -26.15
C VAL A 593 33.38 -0.16 -26.67
#